data_AF-A0A520BK11-F1
#
_entry.id   AF-A0A520BK11-F1
#
_cell.length_a   1.000
_cell.length_b   1.000
_cell.length_c   1.000
_cell.angle_alpha   90.00
_cell.angle_beta   90.00
_cell.angle_gamma   90.00
#
_symmetry.space_group_name_H-M   'P 1'
#
loop_
_entity.id
_entity.type
_entity.pdbx_description
1 polymer ?
#
loop_
_entity_poly.entity_id
_entity_poly.type
_entity_poly.pdbx_seq_one_letter_code
_entity_poly.pdbx_strand_id
1 'polypeptide(L)'
;MAKNKNSQFKLVLTQMISDIFEKNKNVALNHKQVAAKLNLSDKAAVDAILEVLVEQTDNGLFIRPERGKFKLKEQKNFIIGKVDMTADGSAFIVPDDEFEKDIFVAPRKLRNALNGDIVKVHVFAKKTSGRKKEGEVVEIITRSKTDFIGVAKVSERFAFIIPDDRKMLHDIFVPLSDLN
;
A
#
# COMPACT_ATOMS: atom_id res chain seq x y z
N MET A 1 -11.00 -14.55 37.09
CA MET A 1 -10.45 -13.19 36.82
C MET A 1 -9.04 -13.18 36.20
N ALA A 2 -8.28 -14.29 36.15
CA ALA A 2 -6.89 -14.30 35.68
C ALA A 2 -6.70 -14.30 34.14
N LYS A 3 -7.68 -14.78 33.34
CA LYS A 3 -7.55 -14.88 31.87
C LYS A 3 -7.43 -13.51 31.17
N ASN A 4 -8.04 -12.45 31.72
CA ASN A 4 -8.12 -11.15 31.05
C ASN A 4 -6.80 -10.35 31.11
N LYS A 5 -6.04 -10.50 32.22
CA LYS A 5 -4.75 -9.83 32.41
C LYS A 5 -3.66 -10.34 31.46
N ASN A 6 -3.66 -11.65 31.20
CA ASN A 6 -2.67 -12.29 30.34
C ASN A 6 -2.89 -11.92 28.86
N SER A 7 -4.16 -11.82 28.44
CA SER A 7 -4.51 -11.33 27.09
C SER A 7 -4.06 -9.90 26.86
N GLN A 8 -4.25 -9.01 27.85
CA GLN A 8 -3.84 -7.61 27.74
C GLN A 8 -2.31 -7.47 27.66
N PHE A 9 -1.57 -8.23 28.50
CA PHE A 9 -0.12 -8.25 28.44
C PHE A 9 0.40 -8.72 27.08
N LYS A 10 -0.19 -9.80 26.53
CA LYS A 10 0.18 -10.35 25.23
C LYS A 10 -0.10 -9.38 24.08
N LEU A 11 -1.21 -8.64 24.13
CA LEU A 11 -1.54 -7.60 23.17
C LEU A 11 -0.47 -6.49 23.16
N VAL A 12 -0.10 -5.99 24.34
CA VAL A 12 0.92 -4.94 24.49
C VAL A 12 2.27 -5.45 23.99
N LEU A 13 2.67 -6.67 24.36
CA LEU A 13 3.93 -7.28 23.91
C LEU A 13 3.96 -7.45 22.39
N THR A 14 2.85 -7.86 21.77
CA THR A 14 2.71 -7.99 20.31
C THR A 14 2.90 -6.63 19.61
N GLN A 15 2.33 -5.56 20.18
CA GLN A 15 2.50 -4.20 19.67
C GLN A 15 3.97 -3.77 19.74
N MET A 16 4.63 -3.97 20.90
CA MET A 16 6.04 -3.63 21.06
C MET A 16 6.94 -4.39 20.08
N ILE A 17 6.68 -5.69 19.87
CA ILE A 17 7.41 -6.51 18.90
C ILE A 17 7.23 -5.95 17.48
N SER A 18 5.99 -5.65 17.08
CA SER A 18 5.67 -5.09 15.77
C SER A 18 6.39 -3.76 15.52
N ASP A 19 6.40 -2.87 16.53
CA ASP A 19 7.09 -1.58 16.46
C ASP A 19 8.61 -1.74 16.22
N ILE A 20 9.23 -2.78 16.80
CA ILE A 20 10.64 -3.10 16.56
C ILE A 20 10.88 -3.50 15.10
N PHE A 21 10.01 -4.33 14.51
CA PHE A 21 10.15 -4.70 13.10
C PHE A 21 9.97 -3.48 12.19
N GLU A 22 8.97 -2.63 12.45
CA GLU A 22 8.76 -1.40 11.68
C GLU A 22 9.95 -0.44 11.75
N LYS A 23 10.47 -0.17 12.97
CA LYS A 23 11.63 0.72 13.17
C LYS A 23 12.89 0.21 12.45
N ASN A 24 12.97 -1.10 12.24
CA ASN A 24 14.11 -1.75 11.56
C ASN A 24 13.82 -2.06 10.09
N LYS A 25 12.91 -1.32 9.44
CA LYS A 25 12.57 -1.51 8.01
C LYS A 25 12.21 -2.96 7.66
N ASN A 26 11.58 -3.65 8.60
CA ASN A 26 11.14 -5.04 8.47
C ASN A 26 12.25 -6.04 8.08
N VAL A 27 13.47 -5.82 8.58
CA VAL A 27 14.58 -6.80 8.47
C VAL A 27 14.23 -8.06 9.26
N ALA A 28 14.66 -9.23 8.76
CA ALA A 28 14.44 -10.50 9.44
C ALA A 28 15.22 -10.57 10.75
N LEU A 29 14.53 -10.73 11.89
CA LEU A 29 15.13 -10.78 13.22
C LEU A 29 14.76 -12.08 13.93
N ASN A 30 15.67 -12.59 14.77
CA ASN A 30 15.37 -13.69 15.68
C ASN A 30 14.80 -13.18 17.03
N HIS A 31 14.23 -14.07 17.83
CA HIS A 31 13.62 -13.74 19.13
C HIS A 31 14.62 -13.08 20.09
N LYS A 32 15.90 -13.46 20.08
CA LYS A 32 16.95 -12.85 20.92
C LYS A 32 17.28 -11.42 20.50
N GLN A 33 17.30 -11.15 19.19
CA GLN A 33 17.54 -9.82 18.63
C GLN A 33 16.37 -8.88 18.91
N VAL A 34 15.14 -9.39 18.85
CA VAL A 34 13.94 -8.63 19.25
C VAL A 34 14.01 -8.31 20.75
N ALA A 35 14.34 -9.29 21.59
CA ALA A 35 14.48 -9.09 23.04
C ALA A 35 15.58 -8.07 23.39
N ALA A 36 16.74 -8.17 22.76
CA ALA A 36 17.83 -7.21 22.93
C ALA A 36 17.41 -5.78 22.57
N LYS A 37 16.61 -5.60 21.51
CA LYS A 37 16.09 -4.29 21.10
C LYS A 37 14.98 -3.74 22.01
N LEU A 38 14.29 -4.61 22.74
CA LEU A 38 13.34 -4.25 23.79
C LEU A 38 13.99 -4.04 25.16
N ASN A 39 15.33 -4.20 25.26
CA ASN A 39 16.08 -4.22 26.51
C ASN A 39 15.56 -5.27 27.51
N LEU A 40 15.13 -6.42 26.99
CA LEU A 40 14.65 -7.55 27.77
C LEU A 40 15.69 -8.67 27.71
N SER A 41 16.29 -9.00 28.86
CA SER A 41 17.31 -10.04 29.00
C SER A 41 16.86 -11.23 29.85
N ASP A 42 15.72 -11.13 30.53
CA ASP A 42 15.19 -12.20 31.36
C ASP A 42 14.76 -13.40 30.52
N LYS A 43 15.12 -14.60 30.94
CA LYS A 43 14.78 -15.85 30.23
C LYS A 43 13.26 -15.96 29.99
N ALA A 44 12.45 -15.64 31.00
CA ALA A 44 11.00 -15.65 30.90
C ALA A 44 10.48 -14.66 29.84
N ALA A 45 11.09 -13.48 29.73
CA ALA A 45 10.69 -12.47 28.74
C ALA A 45 11.10 -12.89 27.31
N VAL A 46 12.28 -13.47 27.15
CA VAL A 46 12.75 -14.01 25.87
C VAL A 46 11.86 -15.15 25.38
N ASP A 47 11.46 -16.04 26.27
CA ASP A 47 10.56 -17.16 25.96
C ASP A 47 9.16 -16.64 25.58
N ALA A 48 8.65 -15.62 26.29
CA ALA A 48 7.37 -14.99 25.96
C ALA A 48 7.37 -14.31 24.58
N ILE A 49 8.48 -13.66 24.18
CA ILE A 49 8.63 -13.09 22.84
C ILE A 49 8.60 -14.19 21.78
N LEU A 50 9.28 -15.31 22.02
CA LEU A 50 9.26 -16.44 21.09
C LEU A 50 7.85 -17.01 20.94
N GLU A 51 7.12 -17.20 22.05
CA GLU A 51 5.73 -17.67 22.04
C GLU A 51 4.85 -16.74 21.22
N VAL A 52 4.90 -15.43 21.47
CA VAL A 52 4.14 -14.43 20.73
C VAL A 52 4.50 -14.45 19.24
N LEU A 53 5.78 -14.52 18.88
CA LEU A 53 6.22 -14.56 17.48
C LEU A 53 5.71 -15.81 16.76
N VAL A 54 5.73 -16.98 17.41
CA VAL A 54 5.21 -18.23 16.83
C VAL A 54 3.70 -18.11 16.63
N GLU A 55 2.94 -17.78 17.68
CA GLU A 55 1.49 -17.68 17.61
C GLU A 55 1.02 -16.63 16.61
N GLN A 56 1.67 -15.46 16.60
CA GLN A 56 1.32 -14.39 15.66
C GLN A 56 1.82 -14.68 14.24
N THR A 57 2.76 -15.62 14.04
CA THR A 57 3.05 -16.17 12.71
C THR A 57 1.90 -17.06 12.24
N ASP A 58 1.37 -17.90 13.12
CA ASP A 58 0.23 -18.78 12.81
C ASP A 58 -1.04 -17.97 12.54
N ASN A 59 -1.24 -16.86 13.26
CA ASN A 59 -2.30 -15.88 12.99
C ASN A 59 -2.04 -15.01 11.74
N GLY A 60 -0.89 -15.16 11.09
CA GLY A 60 -0.56 -14.47 9.84
C GLY A 60 -0.11 -13.01 9.99
N LEU A 61 0.20 -12.52 11.20
CA LEU A 61 0.78 -11.20 11.42
C LEU A 61 2.29 -11.17 11.13
N PHE A 62 3.00 -12.27 11.38
CA PHE A 62 4.42 -12.44 11.05
C PHE A 62 4.61 -13.53 9.99
N ILE A 63 5.77 -13.51 9.32
CA ILE A 63 6.23 -14.59 8.43
C ILE A 63 7.61 -15.07 8.87
N ARG A 64 7.94 -16.32 8.55
CA ARG A 64 9.22 -16.94 8.85
C ARG A 64 10.01 -17.16 7.55
N PRO A 65 10.78 -16.16 7.07
CA PRO A 65 11.54 -16.31 5.82
C PRO A 65 12.70 -17.31 5.94
N GLU A 66 13.28 -17.44 7.14
CA GLU A 66 14.39 -18.36 7.43
C GLU A 66 14.14 -19.04 8.78
N ARG A 67 14.77 -20.21 9.00
CA ARG A 67 14.66 -20.93 10.27
C ARG A 67 15.10 -20.03 11.44
N GLY A 68 14.17 -19.77 12.36
CA GLY A 68 14.41 -18.98 13.57
C GLY A 68 14.42 -17.46 13.38
N LYS A 69 14.16 -16.95 12.17
CA LYS A 69 13.99 -15.52 11.91
C LYS A 69 12.55 -15.20 11.51
N PHE A 70 12.07 -14.05 11.94
CA PHE A 70 10.72 -13.56 11.71
C PHE A 70 10.79 -12.22 10.97
N LYS A 71 9.74 -11.92 10.20
CA LYS A 71 9.47 -10.60 9.64
C LYS A 71 8.00 -10.26 9.89
N LEU A 72 7.68 -8.99 10.07
CA LEU A 72 6.30 -8.53 10.08
C LEU A 72 5.72 -8.76 8.67
N LYS A 73 4.56 -9.40 8.58
CA LYS A 73 3.84 -9.48 7.30
C LYS A 73 3.35 -8.07 7.00
N GLU A 74 3.74 -7.52 5.86
CA GLU A 74 3.16 -6.26 5.41
C GLU A 74 1.66 -6.47 5.24
N GLN A 75 0.86 -5.91 6.16
CA GLN A 75 -0.56 -5.76 5.95
C GLN A 75 -0.71 -4.71 4.86
N LYS A 76 -0.83 -5.19 3.63
CA LYS A 76 -1.15 -4.34 2.50
C LYS A 76 -2.57 -3.83 2.71
N ASN A 77 -2.71 -2.61 3.22
CA ASN A 77 -4.01 -1.96 3.31
C ASN A 77 -4.40 -1.55 1.89
N PHE A 78 -5.26 -2.36 1.29
CA PHE A 78 -5.84 -2.06 0.00
C PHE A 78 -7.17 -1.32 0.21
N ILE A 79 -7.32 -0.20 -0.48
CA ILE A 79 -8.57 0.55 -0.54
C ILE A 79 -9.00 0.63 -2.01
N ILE A 80 -10.30 0.48 -2.24
CA ILE A 80 -10.91 0.70 -3.55
C ILE A 80 -11.53 2.10 -3.52
N GLY A 81 -11.35 2.83 -4.61
CA GLY A 81 -11.96 4.15 -4.73
C GLY A 81 -11.84 4.70 -6.14
N LYS A 82 -12.50 5.84 -6.34
CA LYS A 82 -12.54 6.56 -7.60
C LYS A 82 -11.36 7.50 -7.72
N VAL A 83 -10.71 7.52 -8.87
CA VAL A 83 -9.65 8.47 -9.20
C VAL A 83 -10.24 9.84 -9.49
N ASP A 84 -9.82 10.86 -8.75
CA ASP A 84 -9.99 12.26 -9.09
C ASP A 84 -8.63 12.90 -9.39
N MET A 85 -8.35 13.08 -10.69
CA MET A 85 -7.10 13.69 -11.14
C MET A 85 -7.14 15.20 -11.05
N THR A 86 -6.03 15.77 -10.63
CA THR A 86 -5.74 17.21 -10.64
C THR A 86 -4.97 17.60 -11.90
N ALA A 87 -4.95 18.90 -12.22
CA ALA A 87 -4.29 19.42 -13.42
C ALA A 87 -2.75 19.24 -13.43
N ASP A 88 -2.14 19.03 -12.26
CA ASP A 88 -0.71 18.76 -12.12
C ASP A 88 -0.36 17.26 -12.32
N GLY A 89 -1.35 16.42 -12.57
CA GLY A 89 -1.21 14.98 -12.79
C GLY A 89 -1.09 14.13 -11.53
N SER A 90 -1.24 14.72 -10.36
CA SER A 90 -1.53 13.94 -9.16
C SER A 90 -3.01 13.54 -9.13
N ALA A 91 -3.37 12.66 -8.18
CA ALA A 91 -4.76 12.30 -7.98
C ALA A 91 -5.07 12.09 -6.51
N PHE A 92 -6.33 12.33 -6.16
CA PHE A 92 -6.93 11.85 -4.94
C PHE A 92 -7.80 10.64 -5.27
N ILE A 93 -7.68 9.61 -4.45
CA ILE A 93 -8.52 8.43 -4.54
C ILE A 93 -9.57 8.59 -3.48
N VAL A 94 -10.79 8.80 -3.93
CA VAL A 94 -11.98 8.95 -3.09
C VAL A 94 -12.50 7.55 -2.79
N PRO A 95 -12.37 7.05 -1.55
CA PRO A 95 -12.87 5.73 -1.18
C PRO A 95 -14.40 5.67 -1.30
N ASP A 96 -14.95 4.48 -1.54
CA ASP A 96 -16.41 4.29 -1.52
C ASP A 96 -17.00 4.41 -0.10
N ASP A 97 -16.16 4.25 0.93
CA ASP A 97 -16.52 4.44 2.33
C ASP A 97 -16.36 5.91 2.74
N GLU A 98 -17.48 6.56 3.09
CA GLU A 98 -17.54 7.98 3.49
C GLU A 98 -16.75 8.29 4.78
N PHE A 99 -16.47 7.27 5.61
CA PHE A 99 -15.67 7.45 6.83
C PHE A 99 -14.17 7.43 6.56
N GLU A 100 -13.76 7.01 5.36
CA GLU A 100 -12.37 6.99 4.95
C GLU A 100 -11.96 8.32 4.28
N LYS A 101 -10.75 8.76 4.61
CA LYS A 101 -10.18 9.99 4.03
C LYS A 101 -9.58 9.70 2.67
N ASP A 102 -9.65 10.69 1.78
CA ASP A 102 -8.99 10.66 0.48
C ASP A 102 -7.52 10.28 0.58
N ILE A 103 -7.10 9.42 -0.34
CA ILE A 103 -5.72 8.96 -0.44
C ILE A 103 -5.06 9.73 -1.56
N PHE A 104 -3.99 10.44 -1.24
CA PHE A 104 -3.17 11.11 -2.23
C PHE A 104 -2.30 10.08 -2.97
N VAL A 105 -2.29 10.15 -4.30
CA VAL A 105 -1.41 9.36 -5.16
C VAL A 105 -0.64 10.31 -6.06
N ALA A 106 0.69 10.22 -5.97
CA ALA A 106 1.58 11.01 -6.81
C ALA A 106 1.51 10.54 -8.29
N PRO A 107 1.82 11.40 -9.28
CA PRO A 107 1.74 11.06 -10.72
C PRO A 107 2.47 9.76 -11.07
N ARG A 108 3.68 9.57 -10.52
CA ARG A 108 4.52 8.38 -10.78
C ARG A 108 3.95 7.08 -10.20
N LYS A 109 2.94 7.16 -9.32
CA LYS A 109 2.30 6.04 -8.62
C LYS A 109 0.87 5.78 -9.10
N LEU A 110 0.37 6.55 -10.08
CA LEU A 110 -0.93 6.38 -10.71
C LEU A 110 -0.94 5.29 -11.80
N ARG A 111 0.24 4.88 -12.28
CA ARG A 111 0.39 4.00 -13.45
C ARG A 111 -0.36 4.59 -14.64
N ASN A 112 -1.32 3.85 -15.20
CA ASN A 112 -2.11 4.25 -16.36
C ASN A 112 -3.58 4.54 -15.97
N ALA A 113 -3.84 4.78 -14.69
CA ALA A 113 -5.18 5.12 -14.23
C ALA A 113 -5.57 6.51 -14.73
N LEU A 114 -6.78 6.62 -15.25
CA LEU A 114 -7.33 7.85 -15.79
C LEU A 114 -8.33 8.45 -14.81
N ASN A 115 -8.66 9.72 -15.03
CA ASN A 115 -9.67 10.40 -14.24
C ASN A 115 -11.01 9.63 -14.27
N GLY A 116 -11.58 9.42 -13.09
CA GLY A 116 -12.84 8.71 -12.89
C GLY A 116 -12.75 7.20 -12.86
N ASP A 117 -11.60 6.59 -13.15
CA ASP A 117 -11.41 5.13 -13.03
C ASP A 117 -11.66 4.65 -11.59
N ILE A 118 -12.14 3.42 -11.44
CA ILE A 118 -12.19 2.74 -10.14
C ILE A 118 -10.90 1.93 -10.01
N VAL A 119 -10.14 2.20 -8.95
CA VAL A 119 -8.82 1.61 -8.77
C VAL A 119 -8.66 0.98 -7.40
N LYS A 120 -7.81 -0.03 -7.33
CA LYS A 120 -7.32 -0.62 -6.10
C LYS A 120 -5.99 0.02 -5.74
N VAL A 121 -5.91 0.56 -4.54
CA VAL A 121 -4.78 1.37 -4.07
C VAL A 121 -4.18 0.72 -2.85
N HIS A 122 -2.88 0.53 -2.87
CA HIS A 122 -2.13 0.16 -1.69
C HIS A 122 -1.76 1.43 -0.92
N VAL A 123 -2.26 1.53 0.32
CA VAL A 123 -2.04 2.68 1.18
C VAL A 123 -0.80 2.47 2.03
N PHE A 124 0.13 3.40 1.95
CA PHE A 124 1.30 3.43 2.81
C PHE A 124 0.94 4.13 4.13
N ALA A 125 1.11 3.44 5.25
CA ALA A 125 1.01 4.07 6.56
C ALA A 125 2.16 5.08 6.72
N LYS A 126 1.87 6.38 6.81
CA LYS A 126 2.87 7.40 7.11
C LYS A 126 2.70 7.91 8.55
N LYS A 127 3.82 7.85 9.28
CA LYS A 127 3.98 7.97 10.74
C LYS A 127 3.87 9.39 11.32
N THR A 128 3.26 10.36 10.64
CA THR A 128 3.31 11.76 11.10
C THR A 128 1.96 12.45 11.06
N SER A 129 1.54 12.85 12.27
CA SER A 129 0.37 13.68 12.56
C SER A 129 0.18 14.79 11.51
N GLY A 130 -0.96 14.74 10.81
CA GLY A 130 -1.45 15.84 9.97
C GLY A 130 -1.32 15.69 8.44
N ARG A 131 -0.58 14.70 7.90
CA ARG A 131 -0.48 14.51 6.43
C ARG A 131 -1.53 13.53 5.89
N LYS A 132 -2.06 13.81 4.70
CA LYS A 132 -3.00 12.94 3.96
C LYS A 132 -2.39 11.55 3.75
N LYS A 133 -3.23 10.51 3.75
CA LYS A 133 -2.81 9.12 3.46
C LYS A 133 -2.18 9.11 2.06
N GLU A 134 -1.01 8.48 1.91
CA GLU A 134 -0.33 8.35 0.60
C GLU A 134 -0.50 6.90 0.10
N GLY A 135 -0.70 6.72 -1.21
CA GLY A 135 -0.87 5.39 -1.80
C GLY A 135 -0.20 5.21 -3.15
N GLU A 136 -0.28 4.00 -3.68
CA GLU A 136 -0.01 3.69 -5.09
C GLU A 136 -1.13 2.86 -5.70
N VAL A 137 -1.44 3.11 -6.97
CA VAL A 137 -2.40 2.30 -7.72
C VAL A 137 -1.74 0.96 -8.03
N VAL A 138 -2.38 -0.13 -7.59
CA VAL A 138 -1.93 -1.50 -7.84
C VAL A 138 -2.71 -2.13 -8.98
N GLU A 139 -3.96 -1.72 -9.19
CA GLU A 139 -4.84 -2.31 -10.19
C GLU A 139 -5.95 -1.31 -10.58
N ILE A 140 -6.38 -1.37 -11.85
CA ILE A 140 -7.55 -0.63 -12.35
C ILE A 140 -8.69 -1.65 -12.45
N ILE A 141 -9.70 -1.48 -11.61
CA ILE A 141 -10.84 -2.40 -11.51
C ILE A 141 -11.83 -2.11 -12.64
N THR A 142 -12.17 -0.84 -12.83
CA THR A 142 -13.13 -0.41 -13.84
C THR A 142 -12.64 0.85 -14.52
N ARG A 143 -12.64 0.85 -15.86
CA ARG A 143 -12.37 2.04 -16.66
C ARG A 143 -13.61 2.91 -16.74
N SER A 144 -13.45 4.21 -16.51
CA SER A 144 -14.55 5.18 -16.65
C SER A 144 -14.84 5.54 -18.11
N LYS A 145 -13.79 5.51 -18.95
CA LYS A 145 -13.83 5.95 -20.35
C LYS A 145 -12.96 5.04 -21.19
N THR A 146 -13.55 4.52 -22.27
CA THR A 146 -12.88 3.70 -23.28
C THR A 146 -12.76 4.40 -24.62
N ASP A 147 -13.66 5.35 -24.89
CA ASP A 147 -13.71 6.09 -26.15
C ASP A 147 -13.14 7.49 -25.97
N PHE A 148 -12.26 7.89 -26.87
CA PHE A 148 -11.55 9.17 -26.82
C PHE A 148 -11.73 9.91 -28.14
N ILE A 149 -11.95 11.22 -28.02
CA ILE A 149 -12.04 12.15 -29.15
C ILE A 149 -10.87 13.11 -29.04
N GLY A 150 -10.23 13.40 -30.17
CA GLY A 150 -9.04 14.24 -30.20
C GLY A 150 -8.49 14.44 -31.61
N VAL A 151 -7.37 15.15 -31.68
CA VAL A 151 -6.69 15.45 -32.94
C VAL A 151 -5.65 14.38 -33.23
N ALA A 152 -5.74 13.75 -34.41
CA ALA A 152 -4.75 12.79 -34.88
C ALA A 152 -3.51 13.51 -35.46
N LYS A 153 -2.34 13.24 -34.90
CA LYS A 153 -1.03 13.62 -35.44
C LYS A 153 -0.37 12.40 -36.06
N VAL A 154 -0.32 12.38 -37.39
CA VAL A 154 0.23 11.28 -38.16
C VAL A 154 1.70 11.55 -38.49
N SER A 155 2.55 10.58 -38.25
CA SER A 155 3.96 10.54 -38.66
C SER A 155 4.18 9.37 -39.63
N GLU A 156 5.35 9.29 -40.28
CA GLU A 156 5.64 8.25 -41.30
C GLU A 156 5.52 6.80 -40.79
N ARG A 157 5.64 6.55 -39.47
CA ARG A 157 5.66 5.20 -38.88
C ARG A 157 4.58 4.94 -37.82
N PHE A 158 3.92 5.97 -37.33
CA PHE A 158 2.94 5.88 -36.24
C PHE A 158 2.06 7.12 -36.21
N ALA A 159 0.94 7.04 -35.51
CA ALA A 159 0.09 8.17 -35.19
C ALA A 159 -0.06 8.32 -33.67
N PHE A 160 -0.34 9.55 -33.23
CA PHE A 160 -0.81 9.83 -31.88
C PHE A 160 -2.17 10.52 -31.97
N ILE A 161 -3.11 10.15 -31.10
CA ILE A 161 -4.32 10.93 -30.87
C ILE A 161 -4.07 11.77 -29.62
N ILE A 162 -4.17 13.10 -29.77
CA ILE A 162 -4.13 14.05 -28.66
C ILE A 162 -5.57 14.28 -28.21
N PRO A 163 -5.98 13.77 -27.03
CA PRO A 163 -7.36 13.88 -26.58
C PRO A 163 -7.72 15.32 -26.21
N ASP A 164 -8.96 15.73 -26.45
CA ASP A 164 -9.43 17.08 -26.11
C ASP A 164 -9.64 17.29 -24.60
N ASP A 165 -9.64 16.20 -23.83
CA ASP A 165 -9.89 16.20 -22.39
C ASP A 165 -8.68 16.74 -21.62
N ARG A 166 -8.84 17.87 -20.93
CA ARG A 166 -7.77 18.51 -20.14
C ARG A 166 -7.25 17.66 -18.99
N LYS A 167 -8.02 16.68 -18.51
CA LYS A 167 -7.57 15.75 -17.47
C LYS A 167 -6.84 14.53 -18.05
N MET A 168 -6.74 14.40 -19.37
CA MET A 168 -5.99 13.36 -20.05
C MET A 168 -4.56 13.84 -20.33
N LEU A 169 -3.61 13.39 -19.50
CA LEU A 169 -2.22 13.83 -19.55
C LEU A 169 -1.34 13.01 -20.51
N HIS A 170 -1.94 12.06 -21.22
CA HIS A 170 -1.24 11.14 -22.10
C HIS A 170 -1.84 11.15 -23.50
N ASP A 171 -0.96 11.18 -24.50
CA ASP A 171 -1.33 10.96 -25.89
C ASP A 171 -1.55 9.46 -26.12
N ILE A 172 -2.51 9.13 -26.98
CA ILE A 172 -2.85 7.74 -27.31
C ILE A 172 -2.04 7.34 -28.54
N PHE A 173 -1.14 6.38 -28.39
CA PHE A 173 -0.38 5.82 -29.50
C PHE A 173 -1.28 4.94 -30.38
N VAL A 174 -1.18 5.13 -31.70
CA VAL A 174 -1.92 4.36 -32.71
C VAL A 174 -0.95 3.85 -33.78
N PRO A 175 -0.79 2.53 -33.94
CA PRO A 175 -0.09 1.96 -35.09
C PRO A 175 -0.75 2.36 -36.41
N LEU A 176 0.03 2.60 -37.47
CA LEU A 176 -0.53 2.95 -38.78
C LEU A 176 -1.42 1.85 -39.39
N SER A 177 -1.20 0.59 -39.02
CA SER A 177 -2.06 -0.54 -39.44
C SER A 177 -3.50 -0.40 -38.96
N ASP A 178 -3.70 0.32 -37.87
CA ASP A 178 -4.98 0.48 -37.19
C ASP A 178 -5.60 1.85 -37.52
N LEU A 179 -4.91 2.65 -38.35
CA LEU A 179 -5.36 3.93 -38.87
C LEU A 179 -6.07 3.68 -40.20
N ASN A 180 -7.40 3.82 -40.20
CA ASN A 180 -8.25 3.63 -41.39
C ASN A 180 -7.87 4.56 -42.54
#